data_AF-A0A2S3R3J2-F1
#
_entry.id   AF-A0A2S3R3J2-F1
#
_cell.length_a   1.000
_cell.length_b   1.000
_cell.length_c   1.000
_cell.angle_alpha   90.00
_cell.angle_beta   90.00
_cell.angle_gamma   90.00
#
_symmetry.space_group_name_H-M   'P 1'
#
loop_
_entity.id
_entity.type
_entity.pdbx_description
1 polymer ?
#
loop_
_entity_poly.entity_id
_entity_poly.type
_entity_poly.pdbx_seq_one_letter_code
_entity_poly.pdbx_strand_id
1 'polypeptide(L)'
;GAGWHTNDIAEPFDNVSIIKLPPYSPELNPIEQMWSWLRQHYLANQSFEDYEDIVSKVCRAWNRFLECSARVRQMCSRRWIDLTS
;
A
#
# COMPACT_ATOMS: atom_id res chain seq x y z
N GLY A 1 8.49 -11.75 4.40
CA GLY A 1 7.28 -11.48 3.61
C GLY A 1 6.32 -12.64 3.73
N ALA A 2 5.10 -12.52 3.21
CA ALA A 2 4.20 -13.68 3.10
C ALA A 2 4.83 -14.76 2.21
N GLY A 3 4.52 -16.04 2.46
CA GLY A 3 5.15 -17.17 1.76
C GLY A 3 4.97 -17.17 0.24
N TRP A 4 3.97 -16.44 -0.27
CA TRP A 4 3.69 -16.26 -1.69
C TRP A 4 4.42 -15.06 -2.34
N HIS A 5 5.22 -14.29 -1.60
CA HIS A 5 6.08 -13.24 -2.15
C HIS A 5 7.52 -13.78 -2.33
N THR A 6 7.69 -14.63 -3.33
CA THR A 6 8.98 -15.26 -3.70
C THR A 6 9.67 -14.46 -4.82
N ASN A 7 10.94 -14.78 -5.12
CA ASN A 7 11.71 -14.00 -6.11
C ASN A 7 11.29 -14.26 -7.56
N ASP A 8 10.74 -15.45 -7.81
CA ASP A 8 10.33 -15.93 -9.13
C ASP A 8 9.11 -15.20 -9.70
N ILE A 9 8.33 -14.50 -8.86
CA ILE A 9 7.16 -13.74 -9.33
C ILE A 9 7.51 -12.63 -10.33
N ALA A 10 8.75 -12.14 -10.30
CA ALA A 10 9.24 -11.10 -11.21
C ALA A 10 10.06 -11.67 -12.39
N GLU A 11 10.37 -12.98 -12.42
CA GLU A 11 11.14 -13.61 -13.52
C GLU A 11 10.56 -13.33 -14.91
N PRO A 12 9.23 -13.24 -15.12
CA PRO A 12 8.67 -12.91 -16.43
C PRO A 12 8.88 -11.45 -16.89
N PHE A 13 9.42 -10.56 -16.05
CA PHE A 13 9.47 -9.12 -16.31
C PHE A 13 10.90 -8.58 -16.25
N ASP A 14 11.49 -8.27 -17.40
CA ASP A 14 12.86 -7.76 -17.51
C ASP A 14 13.08 -6.39 -16.84
N ASN A 15 12.01 -5.63 -16.60
CA ASN A 15 12.03 -4.26 -16.07
C ASN A 15 11.49 -4.13 -14.64
N VAL A 16 11.34 -5.24 -13.91
CA VAL A 16 10.82 -5.24 -12.53
C VAL A 16 11.84 -5.95 -11.63
N SER A 17 12.20 -5.30 -10.53
CA SER A 17 13.05 -5.89 -9.49
C SER A 17 12.29 -5.99 -8.16
N ILE A 18 12.64 -7.00 -7.35
CA ILE A 18 12.02 -7.22 -6.05
C ILE A 18 12.95 -6.75 -4.95
N ILE A 19 12.44 -5.86 -4.09
CA ILE A 19 13.12 -5.46 -2.86
C ILE A 19 12.48 -6.22 -1.69
N LYS A 20 13.26 -7.07 -1.03
CA LYS A 20 12.80 -7.77 0.17
C LYS A 20 12.95 -6.88 1.39
N LEU A 21 11.84 -6.66 2.09
CA LEU A 21 11.84 -6.04 3.40
C LEU A 21 12.25 -7.05 4.49
N PRO A 22 12.97 -6.61 5.53
CA PRO A 22 13.19 -7.40 6.74
C PRO A 22 11.86 -7.90 7.34
N PRO A 23 11.87 -9.11 7.94
CA PRO A 23 10.68 -9.63 8.61
C PRO A 23 10.31 -8.72 9.79
N TYR A 24 9.01 -8.58 10.04
CA TYR A 24 8.45 -7.77 11.14
C TYR A 24 8.76 -6.26 11.10
N SER A 25 9.04 -5.71 9.92
CA SER A 25 9.31 -4.27 9.72
C SER A 25 8.20 -3.55 8.93
N PRO A 26 6.97 -3.42 9.47
CA PRO A 26 5.87 -2.74 8.78
C PRO A 26 6.15 -1.24 8.53
N GLU A 27 6.98 -0.60 9.35
CA GLU A 27 7.40 0.80 9.21
C GLU A 27 8.15 1.09 7.90
N LEU A 28 8.81 0.06 7.35
CA LEU A 28 9.51 0.17 6.07
C LEU A 28 8.54 0.07 4.88
N ASN A 29 7.39 -0.58 5.05
CA ASN A 29 6.44 -0.80 3.97
C ASN A 29 5.54 0.44 3.73
N PRO A 30 5.62 1.12 2.56
CA PRO A 30 4.81 2.30 2.26
C PRO A 30 3.30 2.09 2.33
N ILE A 31 2.82 0.87 2.03
CA ILE A 31 1.39 0.56 2.02
C ILE A 31 0.76 0.73 3.41
N GLU A 32 1.52 0.51 4.50
CA GLU A 32 1.00 0.57 5.86
C GLU A 32 0.63 2.01 6.26
N GLN A 33 1.38 3.01 5.80
CA GLN A 33 1.05 4.41 6.03
C GLN A 33 -0.22 4.83 5.29
N MET A 34 -0.36 4.38 4.05
CA MET A 34 -1.57 4.62 3.27
C MET A 34 -2.79 3.98 3.93
N TRP A 35 -2.70 2.74 4.38
CA TRP A 35 -3.79 2.09 5.11
C TRP A 35 -4.13 2.78 6.43
N SER A 36 -3.12 3.25 7.17
CA SER A 36 -3.34 4.06 8.37
C SER A 36 -4.15 5.32 8.06
N TRP A 37 -3.79 6.03 6.99
CA TRP A 37 -4.50 7.24 6.58
C TRP A 37 -5.94 6.96 6.14
N LEU A 38 -6.16 5.92 5.32
CA LEU A 38 -7.51 5.52 4.89
C LEU A 38 -8.42 5.19 6.09
N ARG A 39 -7.89 4.47 7.09
CA ARG A 39 -8.62 4.18 8.33
C ARG A 39 -8.94 5.45 9.10
N GLN A 40 -8.01 6.38 9.26
CA GLN A 40 -8.24 7.61 10.03
C GLN A 40 -9.23 8.57 9.37
N HIS A 41 -9.35 8.58 8.04
CA HIS A 41 -10.12 9.61 7.32
C HIS A 41 -11.45 9.11 6.75
N TYR A 42 -11.56 7.84 6.36
CA TYR A 42 -12.74 7.34 5.63
C TYR A 42 -13.32 6.05 6.22
N LEU A 43 -12.48 5.15 6.73
CA LEU A 43 -12.89 3.80 7.09
C LEU A 43 -13.08 3.59 8.60
N ALA A 44 -12.81 4.60 9.43
CA ALA A 44 -13.06 4.52 10.87
C ALA A 44 -14.56 4.41 11.17
N ASN A 45 -14.90 3.52 12.10
CA ASN A 45 -16.25 3.35 12.65
C ASN A 45 -17.35 3.13 11.58
N GLN A 46 -16.99 2.55 10.44
CA GLN A 46 -17.96 2.16 9.41
C GLN A 46 -18.65 0.86 9.82
N SER A 47 -19.97 0.82 9.71
CA SER A 47 -20.73 -0.43 9.60
C SER A 47 -20.77 -0.87 8.14
N PHE A 48 -20.89 -2.16 7.89
CA PHE A 48 -21.02 -2.72 6.55
C PHE A 48 -22.25 -3.62 6.49
N GLU A 49 -23.04 -3.48 5.43
CA GLU A 49 -24.27 -4.25 5.25
C GLU A 49 -23.97 -5.64 4.66
N ASP A 50 -23.12 -5.69 3.65
CA ASP A 50 -22.69 -6.91 2.98
C ASP A 50 -21.30 -6.74 2.35
N TYR A 51 -20.88 -7.73 1.57
CA TYR A 51 -19.60 -7.71 0.86
C TYR A 51 -19.50 -6.55 -0.14
N GLU A 52 -20.56 -6.26 -0.89
CA GLU A 52 -20.55 -5.23 -1.91
C GLU A 52 -20.45 -3.83 -1.28
N ASP A 53 -21.07 -3.63 -0.12
CA ASP A 53 -20.94 -2.41 0.65
C ASP A 53 -19.50 -2.20 1.17
N ILE A 54 -18.80 -3.27 1.58
CA ILE A 54 -17.37 -3.21 1.92
C ILE A 54 -16.57 -2.73 0.70
N VAL A 55 -16.74 -3.40 -0.45
CA VAL A 55 -16.02 -3.07 -1.68
C VAL A 55 -16.29 -1.63 -2.10
N SER A 56 -17.56 -1.21 -2.11
CA SER A 56 -17.99 0.14 -2.46
C SER A 56 -17.37 1.22 -1.56
N LYS A 57 -17.44 1.04 -0.23
CA LYS A 57 -16.86 2.01 0.73
C LYS A 57 -15.34 2.09 0.63
N VAL A 58 -14.66 0.95 0.48
CA VAL A 58 -13.20 0.92 0.32
C VAL A 58 -12.79 1.57 -1.00
N CYS A 59 -13.47 1.29 -2.11
CA CYS A 59 -13.23 1.94 -3.41
C CYS A 59 -13.42 3.45 -3.34
N ARG A 60 -14.47 3.93 -2.67
CA ARG A 60 -14.70 5.37 -2.44
C ARG A 60 -13.54 5.99 -1.65
N ALA A 61 -13.13 5.37 -0.54
CA ALA A 61 -12.01 5.84 0.26
C ALA A 61 -10.71 5.89 -0.55
N TRP A 62 -10.45 4.85 -1.35
CA TRP A 62 -9.30 4.77 -2.23
C TRP A 62 -9.28 5.89 -3.27
N ASN A 63 -10.39 6.12 -3.96
CA ASN A 63 -10.50 7.18 -4.97
C ASN A 63 -10.28 8.56 -4.33
N ARG A 64 -10.82 8.81 -3.13
CA ARG A 64 -10.56 10.03 -2.36
C ARG A 64 -9.09 10.19 -1.95
N PHE A 65 -8.42 9.08 -1.62
CA PHE A 65 -6.98 9.10 -1.37
C PHE A 65 -6.19 9.51 -2.61
N LEU A 66 -6.57 8.99 -3.79
CA LEU A 66 -5.87 9.26 -5.06
C LEU A 66 -6.09 10.66 -5.63
N GLU A 67 -7.13 11.39 -5.20
CA GLU A 67 -7.41 12.78 -5.63
C GLU A 67 -6.22 13.74 -5.45
N CYS A 68 -5.30 13.44 -4.53
CA CYS A 68 -4.08 14.22 -4.31
C CYS A 68 -2.83 13.39 -4.56
N SER A 69 -2.32 13.41 -5.79
CA SER A 69 -1.11 12.67 -6.18
C SER A 69 0.13 13.09 -5.38
N ALA A 70 0.21 14.35 -4.92
CA ALA A 70 1.30 14.82 -4.08
C ALA A 70 1.33 14.10 -2.71
N ARG A 71 0.16 13.89 -2.08
CA ARG A 71 0.04 13.11 -0.85
C ARG A 71 0.45 11.66 -1.08
N VAL A 72 -0.01 11.04 -2.17
CA VAL A 72 0.37 9.66 -2.50
C VAL A 72 1.89 9.53 -2.63
N ARG A 73 2.53 10.41 -3.40
CA ARG A 73 4.00 10.44 -3.56
C ARG A 73 4.72 10.63 -2.23
N GLN A 74 4.26 11.56 -1.41
CA GLN A 74 4.87 11.85 -0.11
C GLN A 74 4.75 10.65 0.86
N MET A 75 3.59 10.01 0.92
CA MET A 75 3.34 8.89 1.83
C MET A 75 4.04 7.60 1.40
N CYS A 76 4.21 7.40 0.10
CA CYS A 76 4.88 6.23 -0.44
C CYS A 76 6.40 6.39 -0.60
N SER A 77 6.97 7.58 -0.37
CA SER A 77 8.41 7.79 -0.45
C SER A 77 9.14 7.27 0.78
N ARG A 78 10.33 6.71 0.59
CA ARG A 78 11.21 6.26 1.66
C ARG A 78 12.65 6.55 1.25
N ARG A 79 13.39 7.29 2.09
CA ARG A 79 14.80 7.61 1.81
C ARG A 79 15.67 6.37 1.63
N TRP A 80 15.34 5.28 2.30
CA TRP A 80 16.11 4.04 2.21
C TRP A 80 15.92 3.31 0.87
N ILE A 81 14.86 3.63 0.11
CA ILE A 81 14.61 3.05 -1.22
C ILE A 81 15.46 3.74 -2.29
N ASP A 82 15.98 4.94 -2.04
CA ASP A 82 16.82 5.64 -3.00
C ASP A 82 18.14 4.86 -3.18
N LEU A 83 18.21 4.06 -4.24
CA LEU A 83 19.35 3.19 -4.58
C LEU A 83 20.55 3.96 -5.17
N THR A 84 20.49 5.29 -5.18
CA THR A 84 21.60 6.15 -5.58
C THR A 84 22.66 6.18 -4.48
N SER A 85 23.74 5.41 -4.66
CA SER A 85 25.06 5.81 -4.20
C SER A 85 25.64 6.88 -5.12
#